data_AF-A0A4Y3TNC3-F1
#
_entry.id   AF-A0A4Y3TNC3-F1
#
_cell.length_a   1.000
_cell.length_b   1.000
_cell.length_c   1.000
_cell.angle_alpha   90.00
_cell.angle_beta   90.00
_cell.angle_gamma   90.00
#
_symmetry.space_group_name_H-M   'P 1'
#
loop_
_entity.id
_entity.type
_entity.pdbx_description
1 polymer ?
#
loop_
_entity_poly.entity_id
_entity_poly.type
_entity_poly.pdbx_seq_one_letter_code
_entity_poly.pdbx_strand_id
1 'polypeptide(L)'
;MLNDVVQHDAWIVEGLQFKWADSAVERADYIVILDIARWKNIVRILRRFITRQLSLAHRNRGTLQALREEMHWSADYYDHERQMLFEKTNCWPDKVRIIRSHQDSIALMQALQIKI
;
A
#
# COMPACT_ATOMS: atom_id res chain seq x y z
N MET A 1 -3.18 4.98 -20.66
CA MET A 1 -2.03 5.33 -19.81
C MET A 1 -2.52 6.05 -18.55
N LEU A 2 -1.68 6.29 -17.53
CA LEU A 2 -2.11 6.94 -16.27
C LEU A 2 -2.85 8.27 -16.52
N ASN A 3 -2.33 9.08 -17.43
CA ASN A 3 -2.92 10.39 -17.77
C ASN A 3 -4.33 10.31 -18.35
N ASP A 4 -4.72 9.18 -18.94
CA ASP A 4 -6.08 8.96 -19.44
C ASP A 4 -7.01 8.53 -18.30
N VAL A 5 -6.52 7.66 -17.40
CA VAL A 5 -7.28 7.16 -16.25
C VAL A 5 -7.74 8.32 -15.35
N VAL A 6 -6.85 9.28 -15.10
CA VAL A 6 -7.13 10.43 -14.23
C VAL A 6 -8.03 11.50 -14.87
N GLN A 7 -8.51 11.31 -16.11
CA GLN A 7 -9.54 12.16 -16.72
C GLN A 7 -10.97 11.65 -16.48
N HIS A 8 -11.13 10.40 -16.03
CA HIS A 8 -12.46 9.85 -15.75
C HIS A 8 -13.03 10.40 -14.44
N ASP A 9 -14.36 10.36 -14.31
CA ASP A 9 -15.08 10.88 -13.14
C ASP A 9 -14.75 10.13 -11.84
N ALA A 10 -14.42 8.84 -11.94
CA ALA A 10 -14.07 8.00 -10.81
C ALA A 10 -12.96 7.03 -11.18
N TRP A 11 -11.92 6.98 -10.34
CA TRP A 11 -10.77 6.09 -10.53
C TRP A 11 -10.10 5.80 -9.19
N ILE A 12 -9.39 4.67 -9.13
CA ILE A 12 -8.51 4.30 -8.03
C ILE A 12 -7.17 3.91 -8.65
N VAL A 13 -6.09 4.51 -8.14
CA VAL A 13 -4.72 4.08 -8.42
C VAL A 13 -4.16 3.45 -7.15
N GLU A 14 -3.86 2.16 -7.20
CA GLU A 14 -3.30 1.40 -6.09
C GLU A 14 -1.85 0.96 -6.41
N GLY A 15 -1.01 0.91 -5.37
CA GLY A 15 0.34 0.33 -5.42
C GLY A 15 1.44 1.31 -5.02
N LEU A 16 2.71 0.91 -5.23
CA LEU A 16 3.90 1.70 -4.90
C LEU A 16 4.27 2.71 -6.00
N GLN A 17 3.29 3.14 -6.79
CA GLN A 17 3.50 3.96 -7.99
C GLN A 17 3.77 5.44 -7.68
N PHE A 18 3.81 5.82 -6.40
CA PHE A 18 3.95 7.21 -5.96
C PHE A 18 5.17 7.92 -6.57
N LYS A 19 6.23 7.19 -6.95
CA LYS A 19 7.43 7.75 -7.58
C LYS A 19 7.16 8.38 -8.95
N TRP A 20 6.13 7.94 -9.68
CA TRP A 20 5.84 8.37 -11.06
C TRP A 20 4.35 8.67 -11.29
N ALA A 21 3.55 8.77 -10.22
CA ALA A 21 2.11 9.02 -10.27
C ALA A 21 1.72 10.47 -9.98
N ASP A 22 2.54 11.46 -10.37
CA ASP A 22 2.31 12.88 -10.06
C ASP A 22 0.92 13.38 -10.50
N SER A 23 0.50 13.04 -11.72
CA SER A 23 -0.82 13.43 -12.24
C SER A 23 -1.99 12.83 -11.46
N ALA A 24 -1.82 11.63 -10.90
CA ALA A 24 -2.83 11.03 -10.01
C ALA A 24 -2.81 11.70 -8.63
N VAL A 25 -1.64 11.95 -8.04
CA VAL A 25 -1.55 12.63 -6.74
C VAL A 25 -2.17 14.02 -6.79
N GLU A 26 -1.91 14.78 -7.86
CA GLU A 26 -2.44 16.13 -8.04
C GLU A 26 -3.98 16.14 -8.16
N ARG A 27 -4.54 15.20 -8.94
CA ARG A 27 -5.97 15.13 -9.26
C ARG A 27 -6.81 14.34 -8.26
N ALA A 28 -6.19 13.55 -7.39
CA ALA A 28 -6.92 12.77 -6.40
C ALA A 28 -7.77 13.67 -5.49
N ASP A 29 -8.98 13.23 -5.19
CA ASP A 29 -9.77 13.81 -4.09
C ASP A 29 -9.24 13.34 -2.74
N TYR A 30 -8.80 12.07 -2.67
CA TYR A 30 -8.28 11.43 -1.48
C TYR A 30 -7.00 10.66 -1.78
N ILE A 31 -6.01 10.78 -0.91
CA ILE A 31 -4.78 9.99 -0.90
C ILE A 31 -4.76 9.15 0.36
N VAL A 32 -4.94 7.85 0.23
CA VAL A 32 -4.98 6.93 1.37
C VAL A 32 -3.62 6.23 1.52
N ILE A 33 -2.95 6.47 2.66
CA ILE A 33 -1.64 5.88 2.96
C ILE A 33 -1.81 4.77 4.00
N LEU A 34 -1.46 3.54 3.63
CA LEU A 34 -1.45 2.40 4.55
C LEU A 34 -0.10 2.34 5.31
N ASP A 35 -0.01 3.08 6.41
CA ASP A 35 1.18 3.17 7.26
C ASP A 35 1.19 2.10 8.37
N ILE A 36 1.23 0.84 7.94
CA ILE A 36 1.21 -0.29 8.88
C ILE A 36 2.58 -0.45 9.56
N ALA A 37 2.59 -0.75 10.87
CA ALA A 37 3.81 -1.04 11.61
C ALA A 37 4.66 -2.17 10.97
N ARG A 38 5.98 -1.95 10.86
CA ARG A 38 6.95 -2.86 10.20
C ARG A 38 6.81 -4.32 10.63
N TRP A 39 6.70 -4.58 11.92
CA TRP A 39 6.59 -5.94 12.45
C TRP A 39 5.33 -6.66 11.95
N LYS A 40 4.20 -5.97 11.77
CA LYS A 40 2.97 -6.57 11.22
C LYS A 40 3.18 -7.02 9.79
N ASN A 41 3.91 -6.23 8.98
CA ASN A 41 4.22 -6.60 7.61
C ASN A 41 5.11 -7.84 7.56
N ILE A 42 6.17 -7.88 8.39
CA ILE A 42 7.08 -9.02 8.51
C ILE A 42 6.31 -10.30 8.90
N VAL A 43 5.45 -10.23 9.92
CA VAL A 43 4.62 -11.37 10.34
C VAL A 43 3.73 -11.87 9.21
N ARG A 44 3.15 -10.98 8.40
CA ARG A 44 2.31 -11.36 7.25
C ARG A 44 3.11 -12.01 6.13
N ILE A 45 4.30 -11.50 5.82
CA ILE A 45 5.23 -12.07 4.83
C ILE A 45 5.59 -13.50 5.24
N LEU A 46 6.03 -13.70 6.49
CA LEU A 46 6.41 -15.01 7.01
C LEU A 46 5.21 -15.97 7.04
N ARG A 47 4.05 -15.52 7.54
CA ARG A 47 2.83 -16.33 7.55
C ARG A 47 2.45 -16.77 6.14
N ARG A 48 2.45 -15.87 5.16
CA ARG A 48 2.18 -16.19 3.75
C ARG A 48 3.18 -17.19 3.21
N PHE A 49 4.46 -17.04 3.51
CA PHE A 49 5.48 -18.01 3.11
C PHE A 49 5.22 -19.41 3.69
N ILE A 50 4.97 -19.51 4.99
CA ILE A 50 4.65 -20.80 5.65
C ILE A 50 3.38 -21.41 5.04
N THR A 51 2.32 -20.63 4.83
CA THR A 51 1.09 -21.11 4.19
C THR A 51 1.33 -21.64 2.77
N ARG A 52 2.18 -20.97 1.97
CA ARG A 52 2.58 -21.45 0.64
C ARG A 52 3.32 -22.78 0.69
N GLN A 53 4.18 -22.97 1.70
CA GLN A 53 4.96 -24.22 1.87
C GLN A 53 4.09 -25.40 2.32
N LEU A 54 3.11 -25.15 3.19
CA LEU A 54 2.22 -26.19 3.73
C LEU A 54 1.07 -26.56 2.79
N SER A 55 0.72 -25.70 1.82
CA SER A 55 -0.38 -25.97 0.90
C SER A 55 0.05 -26.96 -0.20
N LEU A 56 -0.46 -28.18 -0.12
CA LEU A 56 -0.24 -29.24 -1.11
C LEU A 56 -0.79 -28.89 -2.51
N ALA A 57 -1.79 -28.00 -2.58
CA ALA A 57 -2.43 -27.55 -3.82
C ALA A 57 -1.68 -26.40 -4.51
N HIS A 58 -0.73 -25.74 -3.84
CA HIS A 58 0.01 -24.63 -4.44
C HIS A 58 1.13 -25.15 -5.35
N ARG A 59 1.01 -24.92 -6.66
CA ARG A 59 2.06 -25.24 -7.65
C ARG A 59 3.34 -24.42 -7.43
N ASN A 60 3.26 -23.26 -6.80
CA ASN A 60 4.41 -22.41 -6.49
C ASN A 60 4.54 -22.20 -4.97
N ARG A 61 5.36 -23.02 -4.31
CA ARG A 61 5.62 -22.90 -2.87
C ARG A 61 6.53 -21.71 -2.52
N GLY A 62 7.20 -21.12 -3.52
CA GLY A 62 8.23 -20.10 -3.34
C GLY A 62 9.56 -20.66 -2.82
N THR A 63 10.61 -19.85 -2.90
CA THR A 63 11.96 -20.20 -2.44
C THR A 63 12.38 -19.32 -1.26
N LEU A 64 13.39 -19.74 -0.50
CA LEU A 64 14.01 -18.89 0.53
C LEU A 64 14.63 -17.63 -0.09
N GLN A 65 15.09 -17.71 -1.34
CA GLN A 65 15.56 -16.54 -2.09
C GLN A 65 14.43 -15.53 -2.30
N ALA A 66 13.26 -15.96 -2.78
CA ALA A 66 12.10 -15.07 -2.96
C ALA A 66 11.65 -14.47 -1.62
N LEU A 67 11.71 -15.25 -0.52
CA LEU A 67 11.44 -14.70 0.81
C LEU A 67 12.45 -13.62 1.22
N ARG A 68 13.74 -13.83 0.94
CA ARG A 68 14.80 -12.84 1.22
C ARG A 68 14.55 -11.55 0.42
N GLU A 69 14.14 -11.66 -0.84
CA GLU A 69 13.78 -10.52 -1.69
C GLU A 69 12.55 -9.77 -1.14
N GLU A 70 11.47 -10.47 -0.77
CA GLU A 70 10.29 -9.87 -0.12
C GLU A 70 10.66 -9.15 1.18
N MET A 71 11.55 -9.73 1.99
CA MET A 71 12.04 -9.12 3.23
C MET A 71 12.92 -7.89 2.97
N HIS A 72 13.77 -7.94 1.93
CA HIS A 72 14.60 -6.80 1.53
C HIS A 72 13.75 -5.62 1.04
N TRP A 73 12.78 -5.86 0.15
CA TRP A 73 11.85 -4.82 -0.28
C TRP A 73 11.02 -4.25 0.88
N SER A 74 10.59 -5.11 1.81
CA SER A 74 9.92 -4.61 3.02
C SER A 74 10.86 -3.72 3.84
N ALA A 75 12.12 -4.06 3.98
CA ALA A 75 13.08 -3.23 4.70
C ALA A 75 13.28 -1.89 4.00
N ASP A 76 13.56 -1.92 2.69
CA ASP A 76 13.78 -0.72 1.87
C ASP A 76 12.60 0.25 1.91
N TYR A 77 11.36 -0.27 1.89
CA TYR A 77 10.18 0.56 2.07
C TYR A 77 10.20 1.31 3.41
N TYR A 78 10.44 0.62 4.53
CA TYR A 78 10.41 1.27 5.84
C TYR A 78 11.61 2.18 6.10
N ASP A 79 12.77 1.82 5.55
CA ASP A 79 14.03 2.51 5.79
C ASP A 79 14.20 3.73 4.87
N HIS A 80 13.59 3.73 3.67
CA HIS A 80 13.71 4.82 2.70
C HIS A 80 12.38 5.27 2.08
N GLU A 81 11.65 4.38 1.39
CA GLU A 81 10.55 4.80 0.52
C GLU A 81 9.37 5.42 1.28
N ARG A 82 9.13 4.97 2.52
CA ARG A 82 8.10 5.49 3.40
C ARG A 82 8.31 6.98 3.65
N GLN A 83 9.55 7.40 3.95
CA GLN A 83 9.85 8.81 4.17
C GLN A 83 9.59 9.61 2.88
N MET A 84 10.05 9.12 1.74
CA MET A 84 9.81 9.78 0.43
C MET A 84 8.32 9.92 0.12
N LEU A 85 7.51 8.91 0.45
CA LEU A 85 6.05 8.96 0.28
C LEU A 85 5.44 10.08 1.12
N PHE A 86 5.82 10.18 2.40
CA PHE A 86 5.32 11.24 3.27
C PHE A 86 5.79 12.62 2.84
N GLU A 87 7.05 12.79 2.45
CA GLU A 87 7.58 14.05 1.93
C GLU A 87 6.83 14.51 0.67
N LYS A 88 6.62 13.58 -0.28
CA LYS A 88 5.89 13.87 -1.52
C LYS A 88 4.44 14.27 -1.26
N THR A 89 3.77 13.57 -0.36
CA THR A 89 2.34 13.81 -0.07
C THR A 89 2.11 14.99 0.86
N ASN A 90 3.16 15.52 1.51
CA ASN A 90 3.08 16.68 2.40
C ASN A 90 2.66 17.97 1.70
N CYS A 91 2.76 18.04 0.36
CA CYS A 91 2.23 19.17 -0.42
C CYS A 91 0.69 19.22 -0.46
N TRP A 92 0.00 18.14 -0.07
CA TRP A 92 -1.46 18.03 -0.11
C TRP A 92 -2.05 17.45 1.18
N PRO A 93 -1.79 18.07 2.35
CA PRO A 93 -2.19 17.50 3.64
C PRO A 93 -3.70 17.28 3.75
N ASP A 94 -4.50 18.14 3.13
CA ASP A 94 -5.97 18.07 3.17
C ASP A 94 -6.53 16.82 2.47
N LYS A 95 -5.80 16.27 1.49
CA LYS A 95 -6.19 15.08 0.73
C LYS A 95 -5.70 13.78 1.39
N VAL A 96 -4.71 13.86 2.27
CA VAL A 96 -4.04 12.68 2.84
C VAL A 96 -4.82 12.09 4.02
N ARG A 97 -5.03 10.78 4.00
CA ARG A 97 -5.62 10.00 5.10
C ARG A 97 -4.72 8.81 5.42
N ILE A 98 -4.23 8.75 6.66
CA ILE A 98 -3.29 7.72 7.08
C ILE A 98 -4.04 6.62 7.84
N ILE A 99 -3.87 5.37 7.41
CA ILE A 99 -4.45 4.17 8.02
C ILE A 99 -3.31 3.33 8.59
N ARG A 100 -3.31 3.14 9.91
CA ARG A 100 -2.34 2.30 10.66
C ARG A 100 -2.99 1.05 11.23
N SER A 101 -4.32 1.06 11.33
CA SER A 101 -5.11 0.00 11.94
C SER A 101 -6.41 -0.27 11.16
N HIS A 102 -7.04 -1.41 11.45
CA HIS A 102 -8.38 -1.72 10.93
C HIS A 102 -9.44 -0.73 11.44
N GLN A 103 -9.24 -0.18 12.65
CA GLN A 103 -10.15 0.83 13.19
C GLN A 103 -10.09 2.11 12.36
N ASP A 104 -8.89 2.49 11.91
CA ASP A 104 -8.68 3.69 11.08
C ASP A 104 -9.38 3.52 9.72
N SER A 105 -9.36 2.31 9.14
CA SER A 105 -10.09 2.04 7.89
C SER A 105 -11.60 2.11 8.08
N ILE A 106 -12.13 1.60 9.20
CA ILE A 106 -13.57 1.73 9.51
C ILE A 106 -13.94 3.20 9.65
N ALA A 107 -13.16 3.97 10.42
CA ALA A 107 -13.41 5.39 10.63
C ALA A 107 -13.40 6.18 9.32
N LEU A 108 -12.45 5.87 8.41
CA LEU A 108 -12.41 6.49 7.09
C LEU A 108 -13.65 6.14 6.25
N MET A 109 -14.04 4.87 6.18
CA MET A 109 -15.22 4.44 5.42
C MET A 109 -16.50 5.12 5.94
N GLN A 110 -16.64 5.26 7.25
CA GLN A 110 -17.75 5.99 7.88
C GLN A 110 -17.73 7.47 7.55
N ALA A 111 -16.56 8.13 7.61
CA ALA A 111 -16.42 9.54 7.27
C ALA A 111 -16.75 9.83 5.79
N LEU A 112 -16.45 8.88 4.90
CA LEU A 112 -16.76 8.95 3.47
C LEU A 112 -18.18 8.48 3.12
N GLN A 113 -19.00 8.12 4.13
CA GLN A 113 -20.37 7.62 3.96
C GLN A 113 -20.47 6.40 3.03
N ILE A 114 -19.41 5.58 2.94
CA ILE A 114 -19.40 4.37 2.13
C ILE A 114 -20.18 3.28 2.88
N LYS A 115 -21.31 2.81 2.30
CA LYS A 115 -22.10 1.69 2.85
C LYS A 115 -21.42 0.36 2.53
N ILE A 116 -21.34 -0.53 3.53
CA ILE A 116 -20.85 -1.92 3.41
C ILE A 116 -21.94 -2.81 2.84
#